data_AF-A0A952ILN1-F1
#
_entry.id   AF-A0A952ILN1-F1
#
_cell.length_a   1.000
_cell.length_b   1.000
_cell.length_c   1.000
_cell.angle_alpha   90.00
_cell.angle_beta   90.00
_cell.angle_gamma   90.00
#
_symmetry.space_group_name_H-M   'P 1'
#
loop_
_entity.id
_entity.type
_entity.pdbx_description
1 polymer ?
#
loop_
_entity_poly.entity_id
_entity_poly.type
_entity_poly.pdbx_seq_one_letter_code
_entity_poly.pdbx_strand_id
1 'polypeptide(L)'
;MQISTKEFKEFRDFLQVTAGINLADNKQYLVSTRIRRILSENQMQTVGELTRAVKTPTNKRLRQAVIDAMTTNETFWFRDLYPFDYLRHQLLP
;
A
#
# COMPACT_ATOMS: atom_id res chain seq x y z
N MET A 1 1.29 3.53 18.39
CA MET A 1 0.55 2.28 18.09
C MET A 1 1.56 1.15 18.04
N GLN A 2 1.49 0.20 18.97
CA GLN A 2 2.24 -1.05 18.85
C GLN A 2 1.43 -2.00 17.97
N ILE A 3 2.08 -2.65 17.00
CA ILE A 3 1.47 -3.68 16.15
C ILE A 3 2.05 -5.02 16.62
N SER A 4 1.19 -5.97 16.96
CA SER A 4 1.68 -7.31 17.32
C SER A 4 2.27 -8.02 16.08
N THR A 5 3.22 -8.93 16.29
CA THR A 5 3.81 -9.73 15.20
C THR A 5 2.73 -10.49 14.41
N LYS A 6 1.67 -10.94 15.08
CA LYS A 6 0.54 -11.63 14.45
C LYS A 6 -0.25 -10.71 13.53
N GLU A 7 -0.66 -9.53 14.01
CA GLU A 7 -1.39 -8.56 13.19
C GLU A 7 -0.57 -8.07 12.01
N PHE A 8 0.72 -7.85 12.22
CA PHE A 8 1.63 -7.47 11.14
C PHE A 8 1.72 -8.55 10.06
N LYS A 9 1.85 -9.82 10.46
CA LYS A 9 1.88 -10.95 9.53
C LYS A 9 0.59 -11.07 8.74
N GLU A 10 -0.56 -10.99 9.40
CA GLU A 10 -1.87 -11.05 8.72
C GLU A 10 -2.08 -9.90 7.73
N PHE A 11 -1.61 -8.70 8.08
CA PHE A 11 -1.67 -7.53 7.21
C PHE A 11 -0.72 -7.65 6.01
N ARG A 12 0.51 -8.14 6.24
CA ARG A 12 1.46 -8.45 5.17
C ARG A 12 0.89 -9.46 4.19
N ASP A 13 0.34 -10.56 4.69
CA ASP A 13 -0.20 -11.62 3.85
C ASP A 13 -1.38 -11.09 3.01
N PHE A 14 -2.21 -10.20 3.57
CA PHE A 14 -3.25 -9.50 2.83
C PHE A 14 -2.69 -8.63 1.68
N LEU A 15 -1.63 -7.85 1.93
CA LEU A 15 -1.01 -7.01 0.91
C LEU A 15 -0.31 -7.82 -0.19
N GLN A 16 0.32 -8.94 0.18
CA GLN A 16 0.94 -9.85 -0.77
C GLN A 16 -0.11 -10.43 -1.73
N VAL A 17 -1.24 -10.93 -1.20
CA VAL A 17 -2.31 -11.51 -2.01
C VAL A 17 -3.01 -10.47 -2.89
N THR A 18 -3.19 -9.24 -2.40
CA THR A 18 -4.01 -8.24 -3.09
C THR A 18 -3.22 -7.37 -4.06
N ALA A 19 -1.96 -7.04 -3.75
CA ALA A 19 -1.15 -6.08 -4.50
C ALA A 19 0.27 -6.58 -4.82
N GLY A 20 0.63 -7.81 -4.44
CA GLY A 20 1.97 -8.35 -4.66
C GLY A 20 3.08 -7.69 -3.83
N ILE A 21 2.71 -6.92 -2.80
CA ILE A 21 3.66 -6.16 -1.98
C ILE A 21 4.24 -7.07 -0.88
N ASN A 22 5.51 -7.41 -1.01
CA ASN A 22 6.24 -8.15 0.01
C ASN A 22 6.88 -7.20 1.04
N LEU A 23 6.36 -7.19 2.27
CA LEU A 23 6.92 -6.42 3.38
C LEU A 23 7.90 -7.27 4.20
N ALA A 24 9.15 -6.81 4.27
CA ALA A 24 10.15 -7.36 5.18
C ALA A 24 9.73 -7.16 6.65
N ASP A 25 10.15 -8.07 7.54
CA ASP A 25 9.72 -8.09 8.95
C ASP A 25 10.12 -6.83 9.73
N ASN A 26 11.20 -6.16 9.33
CA ASN A 26 11.66 -4.91 9.93
C ASN A 26 10.87 -3.66 9.47
N LYS A 27 9.85 -3.79 8.61
CA LYS A 27 9.06 -2.67 8.07
C LYS A 27 7.75 -2.43 8.82
N GLN A 28 7.61 -2.92 10.05
CA GLN A 28 6.45 -2.64 10.91
C GLN A 28 6.18 -1.14 11.09
N TYR A 29 7.25 -0.35 11.22
CA TYR A 29 7.14 1.11 11.33
C TYR A 29 6.53 1.77 10.08
N LEU A 30 6.77 1.21 8.89
CA LEU A 30 6.25 1.75 7.64
C LEU A 30 4.73 1.61 7.57
N VAL A 31 4.23 0.43 8.01
CA VAL A 31 2.80 0.16 8.15
C VAL A 31 2.19 1.13 9.16
N SER A 32 2.79 1.27 10.34
CA SER A 32 2.23 2.14 11.38
C SER A 32 2.13 3.59 10.95
N THR A 33 3.09 4.11 10.18
CA THR A 33 3.06 5.49 9.66
C THR A 33 2.02 5.67 8.55
N ARG A 34 2.03 4.81 7.52
CA ARG A 34 1.17 4.97 6.33
C ARG A 34 -0.31 4.73 6.62
N ILE A 35 -0.62 3.83 7.54
CA ILE A 35 -1.99 3.39 7.83
C ILE A 35 -2.65 4.24 8.94
N ARG A 36 -1.88 5.02 9.69
CA ARG A 36 -2.37 5.83 10.83
C ARG A 36 -3.57 6.70 10.47
N ARG A 37 -3.52 7.36 9.30
CA ARG A 37 -4.60 8.23 8.83
C ARG A 37 -5.89 7.44 8.57
N ILE A 38 -5.77 6.29 7.91
CA ILE A 38 -6.91 5.41 7.60
C ILE A 38 -7.58 4.91 8.87
N LEU A 39 -6.79 4.51 9.88
CA LEU A 39 -7.31 4.09 11.19
C LEU A 39 -8.12 5.21 11.85
N SER A 40 -7.58 6.43 11.86
CA SER A 40 -8.24 7.60 12.45
C SER A 40 -9.55 7.95 11.72
N GLU A 41 -9.55 7.96 10.39
CA GLU A 41 -10.73 8.30 9.58
C GLU A 41 -11.86 7.28 9.72
N ASN A 42 -11.53 6.02 10.02
CA ASN A 42 -12.48 4.92 10.16
C ASN A 42 -12.74 4.51 11.63
N GLN A 43 -12.26 5.31 12.59
CA GLN A 43 -12.43 5.08 14.04
C GLN A 43 -11.95 3.69 14.50
N MET A 44 -10.89 3.18 13.88
CA MET A 44 -10.27 1.90 14.22
C MET A 44 -9.04 2.11 15.11
N GLN A 45 -8.83 1.22 16.07
CA GLN A 45 -7.74 1.34 17.04
C GLN A 45 -6.54 0.46 16.68
N THR A 46 -6.76 -0.61 15.92
CA THR A 46 -5.75 -1.64 15.66
C THR A 46 -5.62 -1.98 14.18
N VAL A 47 -4.41 -2.42 13.79
CA VAL A 47 -4.18 -2.96 12.44
C VAL A 47 -4.95 -4.27 12.25
N GLY A 48 -5.18 -5.04 13.31
CA GLY A 48 -6.04 -6.22 13.27
C GLY A 48 -7.51 -5.91 12.91
N GLU A 49 -8.10 -4.84 13.47
CA GLU A 49 -9.43 -4.36 13.05
C GLU A 49 -9.46 -3.99 11.58
N LEU A 50 -8.48 -3.21 11.13
CA LEU A 50 -8.37 -2.83 9.73
C LEU A 50 -8.24 -4.04 8.82
N THR A 51 -7.38 -4.99 9.18
CA THR A 51 -7.12 -6.21 8.40
C THR A 51 -8.39 -7.06 8.26
N ARG A 52 -9.20 -7.16 9.33
CA ARG A 52 -10.51 -7.83 9.27
C ARG A 52 -11.49 -7.06 8.38
N ALA A 53 -11.56 -5.75 8.53
CA ALA A 53 -12.45 -4.90 7.75
C ALA A 53 -12.14 -4.94 6.25
N VAL A 54 -10.87 -4.87 5.84
CA VAL A 54 -10.50 -4.91 4.41
C VAL A 54 -10.75 -6.27 3.77
N LYS A 55 -10.68 -7.36 4.54
CA LYS A 55 -10.97 -8.72 4.05
C LYS A 55 -12.45 -8.92 3.73
N THR A 56 -13.36 -8.17 4.35
CA THR A 56 -14.79 -8.22 4.05
C THR A 56 -15.07 -7.72 2.62
N PRO A 57 -15.81 -8.49 1.78
CA PRO A 57 -16.07 -8.13 0.38
C PRO A 57 -16.81 -6.81 0.16
N THR A 58 -17.61 -6.37 1.15
CA THR A 58 -18.38 -5.12 1.09
C THR A 58 -17.51 -3.86 1.22
N ASN A 59 -16.31 -3.99 1.79
CA ASN A 59 -15.44 -2.85 2.11
C ASN A 59 -14.42 -2.53 1.00
N LYS A 60 -14.87 -2.52 -0.27
CA LYS A 60 -14.01 -2.30 -1.44
C LYS A 60 -13.26 -0.96 -1.39
N ARG A 61 -13.93 0.11 -0.95
CA ARG A 61 -13.33 1.46 -0.85
C ARG A 61 -12.21 1.52 0.18
N LEU A 62 -12.43 0.92 1.35
CA LEU A 62 -11.41 0.84 2.40
C LEU A 62 -10.22 0.00 1.95
N ARG A 63 -10.49 -1.12 1.25
CA ARG A 63 -9.45 -1.96 0.67
C ARG A 63 -8.56 -1.16 -0.30
N GLN A 64 -9.16 -0.38 -1.20
CA GLN A 64 -8.42 0.46 -2.14
C GLN A 64 -7.57 1.50 -1.41
N ALA A 65 -8.14 2.21 -0.43
CA ALA A 65 -7.41 3.21 0.34
C ALA A 65 -6.17 2.62 1.05
N VAL A 66 -6.28 1.40 1.58
CA VAL A 66 -5.14 0.70 2.20
C VAL A 66 -4.06 0.35 1.17
N ILE A 67 -4.44 -0.11 -0.03
CA ILE A 67 -3.49 -0.39 -1.11
C ILE A 67 -2.76 0.90 -1.50
N ASP A 68 -3.50 1.97 -1.76
CA ASP A 68 -2.96 3.27 -2.19
C ASP A 68 -1.95 3.81 -1.16
N ALA A 69 -2.30 3.74 0.13
CA ALA A 69 -1.41 4.18 1.21
C ALA A 69 -0.12 3.34 1.30
N MET A 70 -0.16 2.06 0.93
CA MET A 70 0.98 1.15 1.00
C MET A 70 1.82 1.12 -0.27
N THR A 71 1.29 1.60 -1.40
CA THR A 71 2.03 1.83 -2.64
C THR A 71 2.78 3.17 -2.62
N THR A 72 3.83 3.28 -3.44
CA THR A 72 4.51 4.56 -3.69
C THR A 72 4.05 5.06 -5.04
N ASN A 73 3.06 5.97 -5.04
CA ASN A 73 2.41 6.47 -6.25
C ASN A 73 3.01 7.80 -6.75
N GLU A 74 3.97 8.38 -6.02
CA GLU A 74 4.65 9.60 -6.44
C GLU A 74 5.49 9.34 -7.71
N THR A 75 5.27 10.17 -8.72
CA THR A 75 5.95 10.12 -10.01
C THR A 75 6.21 11.52 -10.53
N PHE A 76 7.03 11.62 -11.57
CA PHE A 76 7.41 12.89 -12.20
C PHE A 76 7.02 12.88 -13.68
N TRP A 77 6.71 14.06 -14.21
CA TRP A 77 6.63 14.25 -15.65
C TRP A 77 8.00 13.95 -16.27
N PHE A 78 7.99 13.15 -17.33
CA PHE A 78 9.22 12.70 -18.02
C PHE A 78 10.22 11.99 -17.09
N ARG A 79 9.70 11.20 -16.14
CA ARG A 79 10.52 10.33 -15.27
C ARG A 79 11.40 9.42 -16.12
N ASP A 80 12.71 9.49 -15.86
CA ASP A 80 13.75 8.84 -16.66
C ASP A 80 13.66 9.34 -18.12
N LEU A 81 14.42 10.36 -18.53
CA LEU A 81 14.24 10.99 -19.86
C LEU A 81 14.47 10.02 -21.04
N TYR A 82 15.30 9.00 -20.84
CA TYR A 82 15.74 8.07 -21.88
C TYR A 82 14.61 7.38 -22.67
N PRO A 83 13.55 6.79 -22.07
CA PRO A 83 12.45 6.19 -22.83
C PRO A 83 11.69 7.20 -23.68
N PHE A 84 11.63 8.48 -23.29
CA PHE A 84 11.00 9.54 -24.09
C PHE A 84 11.87 9.94 -25.27
N ASP A 85 13.18 10.03 -25.08
CA ASP A 85 14.13 10.25 -26.18
C ASP A 85 14.12 9.09 -27.17
N TYR A 86 14.06 7.85 -26.66
CA TYR A 86 13.94 6.66 -27.50
C TYR A 86 12.61 6.67 -28.27
N LEU A 87 11.51 7.00 -27.61
CA LEU A 87 10.21 7.16 -28.25
C LEU A 87 10.29 8.16 -29.41
N ARG A 88 10.89 9.33 -29.19
CA ARG A 88 11.00 10.39 -30.20
C ARG A 88 11.90 10.05 -31.38
N HIS A 89 13.04 9.40 -31.14
CA HIS A 89 14.07 9.23 -32.16
C HIS A 89 14.09 7.84 -32.81
N GLN A 90 13.45 6.84 -32.20
CA GLN A 90 13.55 5.44 -32.65
C GLN A 90 12.19 4.78 -32.91
N LEU A 91 11.12 5.19 -32.21
CA LEU A 91 9.80 4.55 -32.34
C LEU A 91 8.79 5.38 -33.14
N LEU A 92 8.83 6.70 -33.03
CA LEU A 92 7.94 7.59 -33.77
C LEU A 92 8.54 7.96 -35.14
N PRO A 93 7.71 8.19 -36.17
CA PRO A 93 8.16 8.60 -37.52
C PRO A 93 8.84 9.97 -37.54
#